data_AF-A0A534PMD2-F1
#
_entry.id   AF-A0A534PMD2-F1
#
_cell.length_a   1.000
_cell.length_b   1.000
_cell.length_c   1.000
_cell.angle_alpha   90.00
_cell.angle_beta   90.00
_cell.angle_gamma   90.00
#
_symmetry.space_group_name_H-M   'P 1'
#
loop_
_entity.id
_entity.type
_entity.pdbx_description
1 polymer ?
#
loop_
_entity_poly.entity_id
_entity_poly.type
_entity_poly.pdbx_seq_one_letter_code
_entity_poly.pdbx_strand_id
1 'polypeptide(L)'
;MRRFFRKVLRSEKGQGMSEYLIIVALIAIAAIGVVTVFGRDIRELFSGTTDSLAGNQANNTAVKAKVKANKDLKQFGKYNAASGD
;
A
#
# COMPACT_ATOMS: atom_id res chain seq x y z
N MET A 1 -20.54 30.51 25.91
CA MET A 1 -20.02 29.12 25.91
C MET A 1 -19.31 28.66 24.62
N ARG A 2 -19.11 29.51 23.58
CA ARG A 2 -18.44 29.08 22.32
C ARG A 2 -16.90 29.20 22.33
N ARG A 3 -16.31 29.84 23.35
CA ARG A 3 -14.86 30.12 23.39
C ARG A 3 -14.01 29.01 24.02
N PHE A 4 -14.62 28.11 24.80
CA PHE A 4 -13.91 27.05 25.49
C PHE A 4 -13.50 25.90 24.55
N PHE A 5 -14.40 25.51 23.64
CA PHE A 5 -14.16 24.48 22.62
C PHE A 5 -12.99 24.81 21.67
N ARG A 6 -12.72 26.10 21.42
CA ARG A 6 -11.63 26.51 20.54
C ARG A 6 -10.24 26.39 21.19
N LYS A 7 -10.16 26.31 22.52
CA LYS A 7 -8.90 26.22 23.27
C LYS A 7 -8.48 24.76 23.50
N VAL A 8 -9.43 23.84 23.61
CA VAL A 8 -9.17 22.39 23.59
C VAL A 8 -8.55 21.96 22.26
N LEU A 9 -9.02 22.52 21.15
CA LEU A 9 -8.42 22.32 19.81
C LEU A 9 -7.10 23.06 19.58
N ARG A 10 -6.59 23.81 20.57
CA ARG A 10 -5.38 24.65 20.45
C ARG A 10 -4.40 24.41 21.60
N SER A 11 -4.37 23.19 22.13
CA SER A 11 -3.39 22.80 23.14
C SER A 11 -2.09 22.35 22.46
N GLU A 12 -1.21 23.32 22.19
CA GLU A 12 0.14 23.14 21.63
C GLU A 12 1.18 22.82 22.73
N LYS A 13 0.84 21.98 23.71
CA LYS A 13 1.78 21.54 24.76
C LYS A 13 1.76 20.03 24.86
N GLY A 14 2.66 19.41 24.08
CA GLY A 14 2.79 17.97 23.84
C GLY A 14 3.13 17.69 22.37
N GLN A 15 4.02 18.49 21.78
CA GLN A 15 4.20 18.65 20.33
C GLN A 15 4.72 17.38 19.63
N GLY A 16 3.78 16.50 19.29
CA GLY A 16 3.74 15.78 18.03
C GLY A 16 4.53 14.49 17.91
N MET A 17 5.57 14.25 18.72
CA MET A 17 6.44 13.09 18.45
C MET A 17 5.69 11.75 18.52
N SER A 18 4.78 11.56 19.47
CA SER A 18 3.99 10.32 19.57
C SER A 18 2.81 10.28 18.60
N GLU A 19 2.09 11.38 18.43
CA GLU A 19 0.89 11.45 17.59
C GLU A 19 1.24 11.28 16.12
N TYR A 20 2.34 11.92 15.67
CA TYR A 20 2.86 11.68 14.32
C TYR A 20 3.33 10.23 14.17
N LEU A 21 3.93 9.62 15.20
CA LEU A 21 4.38 8.23 15.14
C LEU A 21 3.20 7.26 15.04
N ILE A 22 2.09 7.51 15.75
CA ILE A 22 0.86 6.72 15.65
C ILE A 22 0.27 6.84 14.23
N ILE A 23 0.17 8.05 13.69
CA ILE A 23 -0.35 8.25 12.31
C ILE A 23 0.55 7.54 11.29
N VAL A 24 1.87 7.66 11.44
CA VAL A 24 2.86 6.97 10.58
C VAL A 24 2.69 5.45 10.67
N ALA A 25 2.50 4.90 11.87
CA ALA A 25 2.27 3.46 12.05
C ALA A 25 0.99 2.98 11.33
N LEU A 26 -0.09 3.77 11.40
CA LEU A 26 -1.35 3.46 10.69
C LEU A 26 -1.18 3.49 9.17
N ILE A 27 -0.49 4.51 8.65
CA ILE A 27 -0.19 4.63 7.22
C ILE A 27 0.71 3.47 6.77
N ALA A 28 1.70 3.08 7.56
CA ALA A 28 2.60 1.97 7.25
C ALA A 28 1.83 0.65 7.12
N ILE A 29 0.92 0.35 8.06
CA ILE A 29 0.08 -0.86 8.00
C ILE A 29 -0.82 -0.84 6.76
N ALA A 30 -1.44 0.30 6.45
CA ALA A 30 -2.26 0.43 5.24
C ALA A 30 -1.43 0.25 3.95
N ALA A 31 -0.25 0.85 3.89
CA ALA A 31 0.65 0.77 2.74
C ALA A 31 1.15 -0.66 2.50
N ILE A 32 1.48 -1.39 3.58
CA ILE A 32 1.79 -2.83 3.55
C ILE A 32 0.65 -3.56 2.83
N GLY A 33 -0.60 -3.38 3.28
CA GLY A 33 -1.78 -4.00 2.66
C GLY A 33 -1.96 -3.69 1.17
N VAL A 34 -1.83 -2.42 0.77
CA VAL A 34 -1.97 -1.99 -0.63
C VAL A 34 -0.88 -2.60 -1.52
N VAL A 35 0.39 -2.50 -1.13
CA VAL A 35 1.51 -3.08 -1.90
C VAL A 35 1.39 -4.60 -1.96
N THR A 36 0.87 -5.23 -0.89
CA THR A 36 0.41 -6.62 -0.82
C THR A 36 -0.48 -7.07 -1.96
N VAL A 37 -1.55 -6.31 -2.14
CA VAL A 37 -2.62 -6.65 -3.08
C VAL A 37 -2.24 -6.26 -4.50
N PHE A 38 -1.62 -5.10 -4.69
CA PHE A 38 -1.45 -4.48 -6.01
C PHE A 38 -0.02 -4.51 -6.55
N GLY A 39 0.98 -4.91 -5.76
CA GLY A 39 2.40 -4.84 -6.16
C GLY A 39 2.74 -5.66 -7.41
N ARG A 40 2.10 -6.83 -7.58
CA ARG A 40 2.27 -7.66 -8.79
C ARG A 40 1.70 -6.99 -10.02
N ASP A 41 0.46 -6.55 -9.97
CA ASP A 41 -0.22 -5.91 -11.11
C ASP A 41 0.55 -4.66 -11.56
N ILE A 42 1.07 -3.88 -10.61
CA ILE A 42 1.96 -2.75 -10.90
C ILE A 42 3.23 -3.23 -11.60
N ARG A 43 3.91 -4.27 -11.08
CA ARG A 43 5.13 -4.82 -11.71
C ARG A 43 4.88 -5.33 -13.13
N GLU A 44 3.77 -6.01 -13.37
CA GLU A 44 3.39 -6.54 -14.68
C GLU A 44 3.17 -5.41 -15.69
N LEU A 45 2.47 -4.34 -15.28
CA LEU A 45 2.27 -3.15 -16.11
C LEU A 45 3.60 -2.48 -16.47
N PHE A 46 4.53 -2.37 -15.52
CA PHE A 46 5.87 -1.85 -15.80
C PHE A 46 6.65 -2.77 -16.73
N SER A 47 6.62 -4.10 -16.52
CA SER A 47 7.29 -5.07 -17.40
C SER A 47 6.79 -4.96 -18.84
N GLY A 48 5.47 -4.97 -19.05
CA GLY A 48 4.88 -4.83 -20.38
C GLY A 48 5.21 -3.48 -21.03
N THR A 49 5.31 -2.41 -20.25
CA THR A 49 5.74 -1.10 -20.77
C THR A 49 7.21 -1.10 -21.16
N THR A 50 8.08 -1.71 -20.35
CA THR A 50 9.51 -1.88 -20.66
C THR A 50 9.71 -2.74 -21.91
N ASP A 51 8.98 -3.85 -22.05
CA ASP A 51 9.05 -4.72 -23.23
C ASP A 51 8.58 -3.99 -24.50
N SER A 52 7.49 -3.24 -24.39
CA SER A 52 6.99 -2.38 -25.48
C SER A 52 8.02 -1.33 -25.90
N LEU A 53 8.70 -0.72 -24.91
CA LEU A 53 9.74 0.27 -25.15
C LEU A 53 11.00 -0.35 -25.77
N ALA A 54 11.30 -1.61 -25.45
CA ALA A 54 12.38 -2.39 -26.05
C ALA A 54 12.07 -2.86 -27.49
N GLY A 55 10.89 -2.54 -28.04
CA GLY A 55 10.47 -2.92 -29.39
C GLY A 55 9.90 -4.33 -29.48
N ASN A 56 9.66 -5.00 -28.35
CA ASN A 56 9.00 -6.30 -28.30
C ASN A 56 7.48 -6.12 -28.18
N GLN A 57 6.71 -7.01 -28.79
CA GLN A 57 5.26 -7.05 -28.60
C GLN A 57 4.96 -7.48 -27.17
N ALA A 58 4.67 -6.52 -26.30
CA ALA A 58 4.31 -6.80 -24.92
C ALA A 58 2.91 -7.44 -24.87
N ASN A 59 2.87 -8.74 -24.59
CA ASN A 59 1.63 -9.39 -24.21
C ASN A 59 1.32 -8.99 -22.77
N ASN A 60 0.44 -8.02 -22.61
CA ASN A 60 0.06 -7.51 -21.30
C ASN A 60 -0.77 -8.58 -20.57
N THR A 61 -0.10 -9.38 -19.72
CA THR A 61 -0.72 -10.47 -18.96
C THR A 61 -1.21 -9.98 -17.61
N ALA A 62 -1.52 -8.69 -17.47
CA ALA A 62 -2.10 -8.12 -16.27
C ALA A 62 -3.44 -8.80 -15.95
N VAL A 63 -3.37 -9.84 -15.11
CA VAL A 63 -4.53 -10.53 -14.56
C VAL A 63 -5.17 -9.58 -13.56
N LYS A 64 -6.48 -9.30 -13.66
CA LYS A 64 -7.22 -8.58 -12.61
C LYS A 64 -6.85 -9.16 -11.25
N ALA A 65 -6.32 -8.34 -10.34
CA ALA A 65 -6.02 -8.75 -8.96
C ALA A 65 -7.13 -9.63 -8.38
N LYS A 66 -6.91 -10.95 -8.33
CA LYS A 66 -7.73 -11.84 -7.51
C LYS A 66 -7.27 -11.62 -6.08
N VAL A 67 -8.02 -10.82 -5.35
CA VAL A 67 -7.86 -10.69 -3.89
C VAL A 67 -8.19 -12.05 -3.28
N LYS A 68 -7.18 -12.90 -3.09
CA LYS A 68 -7.31 -14.12 -2.29
C LYS A 68 -7.65 -13.64 -0.87
N ALA A 69 -8.79 -14.07 -0.34
CA ALA A 69 -9.29 -13.63 0.97
C ALA A 69 -8.31 -13.90 2.14
N ASN A 70 -7.30 -14.76 1.94
CA ASN A 70 -6.35 -15.20 2.98
C ASN A 70 -4.91 -14.72 2.76
N LYS A 71 -4.66 -13.58 2.09
CA LYS A 71 -3.32 -12.95 2.12
C LYS A 71 -3.09 -12.31 3.49
N ASP A 72 -2.78 -13.15 4.47
CA ASP A 72 -2.42 -12.72 5.82
C ASP A 72 -0.96 -12.25 5.88
N LEU A 73 -0.58 -11.55 6.95
CA LEU A 73 0.79 -11.08 7.22
C LEU A 73 1.85 -12.19 7.17
N LYS A 74 1.44 -13.46 7.31
CA LYS A 74 2.33 -14.63 7.24
C LYS A 74 2.70 -15.04 5.81
N GLN A 75 1.91 -14.60 4.83
CA GLN A 75 2.11 -14.85 3.39
C GLN A 75 2.91 -13.71 2.74
N PHE A 76 3.11 -12.58 3.43
CA PHE A 76 3.91 -11.47 2.93
C PHE A 76 5.34 -11.90 2.56
N GLY A 77 5.77 -11.60 1.34
CA GLY A 77 7.09 -11.96 0.83
C GLY A 77 7.28 -13.43 0.45
N LYS A 78 6.27 -14.29 0.67
CA LYS A 78 6.30 -15.67 0.19
C LYS A 78 5.77 -15.72 -1.24
N TYR A 79 6.70 -15.80 -2.19
CA TYR A 79 6.38 -16.10 -3.58
C TYR A 79 5.71 -17.47 -3.65
N ASN A 80 4.51 -17.55 -4.22
CA ASN A 80 3.80 -18.82 -4.39
C ASN A 80 3.61 -19.06 -5.88
N ALA A 81 4.51 -19.86 -6.46
CA ALA A 81 4.58 -20.16 -7.89
C ALA A 81 3.23 -20.63 -8.48
N ALA A 82 2.41 -21.33 -7.69
CA ALA A 82 1.09 -21.82 -8.11
C ALA A 82 -0.01 -20.74 -8.14
N SER A 83 0.18 -19.63 -7.41
CA SER A 83 -0.75 -18.48 -7.42
C SER A 83 -0.25 -17.32 -8.29
N GLY A 84 1.00 -17.42 -8.78
CA GLY A 84 1.69 -16.37 -9.50
C GLY A 84 1.86 -15.10 -8.65
N ASP A 85 1.91 -15.24 -7.32
CA ASP A 85 2.12 -14.13 -6.37
C ASP A 85 3.61 -13.96 -6.08
#